data_AF-A0ABD5GEZ8-F1
#
_entry.id   AF-A0ABD5GEZ8-F1
#
_cell.length_a   1.000
_cell.length_b   1.000
_cell.length_c   1.000
_cell.angle_alpha   90.00
_cell.angle_beta   90.00
_cell.angle_gamma   90.00
#
_symmetry.space_group_name_H-M   'P 1'
#
loop_
_entity.id
_entity.type
_entity.pdbx_description
1 polymer ?
#
loop_
_entity_poly.entity_id
_entity_poly.type
_entity_poly.pdbx_seq_one_letter_code
_entity_poly.pdbx_strand_id
1 'polypeptide(L)'
;MRARIESGIVVETASYDPWPEFNPSLLWVECPEWVRQGCRYDGAVFHPDATREEQVITNLTAVVQSYMDGVARQRNYDSILSLCTYATSTVPRFQAEGQAGVVWRDACWQLGYDLIARVRAGEAPIPTEAELLAMLPPMQWPTIETD
;
A
#
# COMPACT_ATOMS: atom_id res chain seq x y z
N MET A 1 -22.84 -2.95 -15.44
CA MET A 1 -21.74 -3.23 -16.39
C MET A 1 -21.67 -4.74 -16.57
N ARG A 2 -21.15 -5.25 -17.70
CA ARG A 2 -20.85 -6.69 -17.85
C ARG A 2 -19.37 -6.91 -18.08
N ALA A 3 -18.85 -8.01 -17.57
CA ALA A 3 -17.48 -8.46 -17.76
C ALA A 3 -17.47 -9.74 -18.58
N ARG A 4 -16.64 -9.76 -19.63
CA ARG A 4 -16.34 -10.99 -20.37
C ARG A 4 -15.29 -11.76 -19.61
N ILE A 5 -15.59 -13.02 -19.31
CA ILE A 5 -14.71 -13.90 -18.54
C ILE A 5 -14.10 -14.94 -19.47
N GLU A 6 -12.79 -15.08 -19.39
CA GLU A 6 -12.03 -16.09 -20.11
C GLU A 6 -11.05 -16.74 -19.14
N SER A 7 -11.12 -18.06 -19.00
CA SER A 7 -10.30 -18.82 -18.03
C SER A 7 -10.35 -18.26 -16.60
N GLY A 8 -11.50 -17.74 -16.17
CA GLY A 8 -11.68 -17.14 -14.84
C GLY A 8 -11.07 -15.75 -14.69
N ILE A 9 -10.68 -15.07 -15.77
CA ILE A 9 -10.15 -13.71 -15.78
C ILE A 9 -11.06 -12.79 -16.60
N VAL A 10 -11.29 -11.58 -16.10
CA VAL A 10 -11.97 -10.51 -16.83
C VAL A 10 -11.04 -10.03 -17.93
N VAL A 11 -11.45 -10.25 -19.17
CA VAL A 11 -10.67 -9.85 -20.36
C VAL A 11 -11.25 -8.60 -21.02
N GLU A 12 -12.49 -8.24 -20.70
CA GLU A 12 -13.19 -7.09 -21.26
C GLU A 12 -14.33 -6.65 -20.33
N THR A 13 -14.64 -5.34 -20.33
CA THR A 13 -15.79 -4.77 -19.62
C THR A 13 -16.62 -3.90 -20.56
N ALA A 14 -17.93 -4.03 -20.52
CA ALA A 14 -18.87 -3.29 -21.36
C ALA A 14 -19.97 -2.61 -20.53
N SER A 15 -20.24 -1.34 -20.80
CA SER A 15 -21.33 -0.57 -20.18
C SER A 15 -22.70 -0.82 -20.82
N TYR A 16 -22.74 -1.47 -21.99
CA TYR A 16 -23.94 -1.90 -22.69
C TYR A 16 -24.20 -3.40 -22.48
N ASP A 17 -25.37 -3.88 -22.88
CA ASP A 17 -25.66 -5.33 -22.91
C ASP A 17 -25.09 -5.93 -24.21
N PRO A 18 -23.96 -6.67 -24.16
CA PRO A 18 -23.40 -7.33 -25.32
C PRO A 18 -24.39 -8.34 -25.89
N TRP A 19 -24.73 -8.18 -27.17
CA TRP A 19 -25.66 -9.08 -27.87
C TRP A 19 -25.14 -10.52 -27.88
N PRO A 20 -25.73 -11.44 -27.11
CA PRO A 20 -25.24 -12.81 -26.98
C PRO A 20 -25.36 -13.60 -28.29
N GLU A 21 -26.27 -13.18 -29.18
CA GLU A 21 -26.57 -13.83 -30.45
C GLU A 21 -25.37 -13.87 -31.40
N PHE A 22 -24.45 -12.92 -31.30
CA PHE A 22 -23.28 -12.85 -32.18
C PHE A 22 -22.14 -13.80 -31.76
N ASN A 23 -22.06 -14.20 -30.48
CA ASN A 23 -21.07 -15.18 -30.03
C ASN A 23 -21.48 -15.88 -28.71
N PRO A 24 -22.34 -16.92 -28.80
CA PRO A 24 -22.91 -17.59 -27.62
C PRO A 24 -21.89 -18.31 -26.72
N SER A 25 -20.66 -18.52 -27.22
CA SER A 25 -19.59 -19.17 -26.46
C SER A 25 -18.92 -18.25 -25.44
N LEU A 26 -19.14 -16.94 -25.51
CA LEU A 26 -18.55 -15.96 -24.61
C LEU A 26 -19.33 -15.90 -23.29
N LEU A 27 -18.63 -16.07 -22.17
CA LEU A 27 -19.22 -15.90 -20.85
C LEU A 27 -19.23 -14.42 -20.47
N TRP A 28 -20.42 -13.83 -20.41
CA TRP A 28 -20.64 -12.46 -19.94
C TRP A 28 -21.40 -12.46 -18.60
N VAL A 29 -20.75 -11.96 -17.56
CA VAL A 29 -21.32 -11.90 -16.20
C VAL A 29 -21.58 -10.45 -15.83
N GLU A 30 -22.69 -10.16 -15.16
CA GLU A 30 -22.93 -8.84 -14.57
C GLU A 30 -21.85 -8.53 -13.54
N CYS A 31 -21.29 -7.33 -13.59
CA CYS A 31 -20.21 -6.94 -12.70
C CYS A 31 -20.43 -5.53 -12.10
N PRO A 32 -19.95 -5.30 -10.87
CA PRO A 32 -19.86 -3.96 -10.29
C PRO A 32 -18.96 -3.02 -11.10
N GLU A 33 -19.13 -1.71 -10.95
CA GLU A 33 -18.35 -0.69 -11.69
C GLU A 33 -16.84 -0.72 -11.43
N TRP A 34 -16.40 -1.28 -10.30
CA TRP A 34 -14.98 -1.38 -9.97
C TRP A 34 -14.26 -2.47 -10.79
N VAL A 35 -14.99 -3.42 -11.36
CA VAL A 35 -14.42 -4.54 -12.12
C VAL A 35 -13.78 -4.02 -13.39
N ARG A 36 -12.55 -4.44 -13.65
CA ARG A 36 -11.79 -4.08 -14.86
C ARG A 36 -11.10 -5.31 -15.43
N GLN A 37 -10.56 -5.15 -16.63
CA GLN A 37 -9.68 -6.17 -17.22
C GLN A 37 -8.56 -6.57 -16.25
N GLY A 38 -8.31 -7.88 -16.14
CA GLY A 38 -7.36 -8.48 -15.20
C GLY A 38 -7.97 -9.00 -13.91
N CYS A 39 -9.15 -8.52 -13.50
CA CYS A 39 -9.84 -9.05 -12.32
C CYS A 39 -10.10 -10.56 -12.46
N ARG A 40 -9.95 -11.31 -11.37
CA ARG A 40 -10.26 -12.75 -11.34
C ARG A 40 -11.73 -12.95 -10.99
N TYR A 41 -12.39 -13.92 -11.62
CA TYR A 41 -13.75 -14.35 -11.31
C TYR A 41 -13.74 -15.82 -10.88
N ASP A 42 -14.22 -16.11 -9.67
CA ASP A 42 -14.20 -17.47 -9.10
C ASP A 42 -15.48 -18.28 -9.37
N GLY A 43 -16.40 -17.72 -10.16
CA GLY A 43 -17.72 -18.30 -10.40
C GLY A 43 -18.85 -17.66 -9.59
N ALA A 44 -18.52 -16.85 -8.57
CA ALA A 44 -19.49 -16.12 -7.76
C ALA A 44 -19.09 -14.66 -7.51
N VAL A 45 -17.81 -14.41 -7.26
CA VAL A 45 -17.27 -13.11 -6.83
C VAL A 45 -16.11 -12.70 -7.72
N PHE A 46 -16.04 -11.39 -8.00
CA PHE A 46 -14.89 -10.79 -8.65
C PHE A 46 -13.83 -10.44 -7.60
N HIS A 47 -12.57 -10.67 -7.94
CA HIS A 47 -11.40 -10.34 -7.16
C HIS A 47 -10.51 -9.40 -7.96
N PRO A 48 -9.87 -8.41 -7.32
CA PRO A 48 -8.85 -7.59 -7.98
C PRO A 48 -7.75 -8.43 -8.63
N ASP A 49 -7.05 -7.85 -9.60
CA ASP A 49 -5.84 -8.46 -10.14
C ASP A 49 -4.75 -8.46 -9.06
N ALA A 50 -4.41 -9.65 -8.55
CA ALA A 50 -3.41 -9.84 -7.50
C ALA A 50 -2.04 -9.27 -7.92
N THR A 51 -1.67 -9.37 -9.19
CA THR A 51 -0.40 -8.83 -9.70
C THR A 51 -0.37 -7.31 -9.59
N ARG A 52 -1.50 -6.67 -9.92
CA ARG A 52 -1.64 -5.22 -9.82
C ARG A 52 -1.63 -4.75 -8.37
N GLU A 53 -2.29 -5.49 -7.49
CA GLU A 53 -2.30 -5.20 -6.05
C GLU A 53 -0.87 -5.26 -5.47
N GLU A 54 -0.12 -6.33 -5.76
CA GLU A 54 1.26 -6.50 -5.30
C GLU A 54 2.18 -5.37 -5.79
N GLN A 55 2.01 -4.94 -7.05
CA GLN A 55 2.75 -3.79 -7.60
C GLN A 55 2.44 -2.49 -6.86
N VAL A 56 1.16 -2.25 -6.56
CA VAL A 56 0.74 -1.06 -5.80
C VAL A 56 1.33 -1.09 -4.40
N ILE A 57 1.22 -2.22 -3.70
CA ILE A 57 1.79 -2.39 -2.35
C ILE A 57 3.31 -2.16 -2.38
N THR A 58 4.01 -2.73 -3.36
CA THR A 58 5.46 -2.56 -3.53
C THR A 58 5.83 -1.09 -3.71
N ASN A 59 5.14 -0.39 -4.59
CA ASN A 59 5.39 1.03 -4.87
C ASN A 59 5.15 1.90 -3.63
N LEU A 60 4.02 1.71 -2.94
CA LEU A 60 3.68 2.47 -1.73
C LEU A 60 4.63 2.15 -0.57
N THR A 61 5.09 0.90 -0.45
CA THR A 61 6.11 0.51 0.53
C THR A 61 7.42 1.25 0.28
N ALA A 62 7.85 1.37 -0.98
CA ALA A 62 9.05 2.11 -1.35
C ALA A 62 8.93 3.62 -1.03
N VAL A 63 7.75 4.20 -1.23
CA VAL A 63 7.44 5.60 -0.85
C VAL A 63 7.61 5.81 0.66
N VAL A 64 7.01 4.97 1.49
CA VAL A 64 7.10 5.07 2.96
C VAL A 64 8.55 4.90 3.43
N GLN A 65 9.28 3.93 2.87
CA GLN A 65 10.71 3.72 3.15
C GLN A 65 11.53 4.97 2.80
N SER A 66 11.36 5.50 1.59
CA SER A 66 12.07 6.70 1.12
C SER A 66 11.79 7.93 1.99
N TYR A 67 10.54 8.12 2.41
CA TYR A 67 10.14 9.19 3.31
C TYR A 67 10.85 9.08 4.67
N MET A 68 10.82 7.89 5.30
CA MET A 68 11.49 7.68 6.58
C MET A 68 13.00 7.88 6.49
N ASP A 69 13.61 7.40 5.40
CA ASP A 69 15.04 7.64 5.15
C ASP A 69 15.35 9.12 4.96
N GLY A 70 14.48 9.86 4.26
CA GLY A 70 14.60 11.31 4.08
C GLY A 70 14.56 12.07 5.39
N VAL A 71 13.67 11.69 6.32
CA VAL A 71 13.60 12.30 7.66
C VAL A 71 14.84 11.96 8.49
N ALA A 72 15.32 10.72 8.46
CA ALA A 72 16.54 10.32 9.16
C ALA A 72 17.79 11.10 8.67
N ARG A 73 17.89 11.33 7.36
CA ARG A 73 18.98 12.10 6.75
C ARG A 73 19.06 13.55 7.22
N GLN A 74 17.96 14.14 7.70
CA GLN A 74 17.97 15.48 8.30
C GLN A 74 18.85 15.57 9.56
N ARG A 75 19.17 14.44 10.20
CA ARG A 75 20.12 14.34 11.32
C ARG A 75 21.41 13.59 10.97
N ASN A 76 21.76 13.51 9.68
CA ASN A 76 22.98 12.88 9.16
C ASN A 76 23.06 11.35 9.34
N TYR A 77 21.92 10.67 9.48
CA TYR A 77 21.87 9.21 9.35
C TYR A 77 21.72 8.81 7.87
N ASP A 78 22.27 7.67 7.47
CA ASP A 78 22.19 7.21 6.08
C ASP A 78 20.76 6.83 5.65
N SER A 79 19.97 6.33 6.61
CA SER A 79 18.61 5.77 6.44
C SER A 79 17.91 5.63 7.80
N ILE A 80 16.61 5.31 7.80
CA ILE A 80 15.86 4.93 9.00
C ILE A 80 16.47 3.70 9.68
N LEU A 81 17.01 2.76 8.88
CA LEU A 81 17.69 1.59 9.41
C LEU A 81 18.95 2.00 10.17
N SER A 82 19.78 2.87 9.58
CA SER A 82 20.98 3.41 10.23
C SER A 82 20.63 4.10 11.56
N LEU A 83 19.62 4.98 11.56
CA LEU A 83 19.10 5.60 12.79
C LEU A 83 18.72 4.55 13.85
N CYS A 84 17.90 3.56 13.49
CA CYS A 84 17.45 2.54 14.42
C CYS A 84 18.61 1.72 15.02
N THR A 85 19.73 1.53 14.30
CA THR A 85 20.88 0.77 14.85
C THR A 85 21.48 1.42 16.10
N TYR A 86 21.32 2.73 16.26
CA TYR A 86 21.84 3.46 17.42
C TYR A 86 20.97 3.33 18.67
N ALA A 87 19.82 2.63 18.64
CA ALA A 87 18.94 2.47 19.80
C ALA A 87 19.62 1.86 21.04
N THR A 88 20.76 1.18 20.87
CA THR A 88 21.56 0.60 21.96
C THR A 88 22.94 1.28 22.13
N SER A 89 23.14 2.45 21.53
CA SER A 89 24.39 3.20 21.63
C SER A 89 24.73 3.56 23.08
N THR A 90 26.02 3.60 23.40
CA THR A 90 26.53 4.12 24.67
C THR A 90 26.57 5.64 24.72
N VAL A 91 26.35 6.32 23.58
CA VAL A 91 26.26 7.78 23.50
C VAL A 91 24.79 8.18 23.73
N PRO A 92 24.46 8.91 24.82
CA PRO A 92 23.07 9.18 25.20
C PRO A 92 22.23 9.80 24.09
N ARG A 93 22.82 10.74 23.33
CA ARG A 93 22.15 11.37 22.19
C ARG A 93 21.75 10.37 21.11
N PHE A 94 22.68 9.54 20.66
CA PHE A 94 22.42 8.56 19.61
C PHE A 94 21.45 7.47 20.08
N GLN A 95 21.55 7.08 21.35
CA GLN A 95 20.60 6.15 21.96
C GLN A 95 19.16 6.68 21.92
N ALA A 96 18.96 7.92 22.39
CA ALA A 96 17.65 8.55 22.43
C ALA A 96 17.06 8.74 21.02
N GLU A 97 17.88 9.20 20.07
CA GLU A 97 17.46 9.36 18.67
C GLU A 97 17.15 8.01 18.02
N GLY A 98 17.99 7.00 18.21
CA GLY A 98 17.78 5.66 17.67
C GLY A 98 16.51 5.00 18.21
N GLN A 99 16.23 5.16 19.51
CA GLN A 99 14.99 4.67 20.11
C GLN A 99 13.75 5.38 19.54
N ALA A 100 13.81 6.71 19.35
CA ALA A 100 12.74 7.44 18.69
C ALA A 100 12.53 6.95 17.26
N GLY A 101 13.62 6.66 16.53
CA GLY A 101 13.56 6.10 15.18
C GLY A 101 12.86 4.74 15.12
N VAL A 102 13.17 3.83 16.07
CA VAL A 102 12.49 2.52 16.17
C VAL A 102 10.99 2.73 16.40
N VAL A 103 10.60 3.51 17.41
CA VAL A 103 9.19 3.75 17.74
C VAL A 103 8.43 4.34 16.54
N TRP A 104 9.02 5.31 15.87
CA TRP A 104 8.40 5.96 14.72
C TRP A 104 8.27 5.02 13.51
N ARG A 105 9.34 4.29 13.18
CA ARG A 105 9.34 3.31 12.09
C ARG A 105 8.27 2.24 12.31
N ASP A 106 8.16 1.73 13.53
CA ASP A 106 7.17 0.72 13.88
C ASP A 106 5.74 1.27 13.71
N ALA A 107 5.48 2.51 14.11
CA ALA A 107 4.19 3.17 13.91
C ALA A 107 3.85 3.39 12.42
N CYS A 108 4.82 3.79 11.60
CA CYS A 108 4.65 3.92 10.15
C CYS A 108 4.28 2.58 9.50
N TRP A 109 4.99 1.50 9.86
CA TRP A 109 4.71 0.18 9.30
C TRP A 109 3.38 -0.41 9.78
N GLN A 110 3.03 -0.21 11.06
CA GLN A 110 1.73 -0.63 11.58
C GLN A 110 0.59 0.02 10.78
N LEU A 111 0.66 1.33 10.53
CA LEU A 111 -0.33 2.04 9.71
C LEU A 111 -0.41 1.47 8.29
N GLY A 112 0.74 1.19 7.67
CA GLY A 112 0.80 0.60 6.33
C GLY A 112 0.12 -0.76 6.25
N TYR A 113 0.39 -1.66 7.21
CA TYR A 113 -0.25 -2.98 7.27
C TYR A 113 -1.75 -2.90 7.54
N ASP A 114 -2.18 -2.02 8.45
CA ASP A 114 -3.59 -1.80 8.75
C ASP A 114 -4.35 -1.28 7.52
N LEU A 115 -3.73 -0.38 6.75
CA LEU A 115 -4.30 0.14 5.52
C LEU A 115 -4.43 -0.95 4.44
N ILE A 116 -3.40 -1.79 4.26
CA ILE A 116 -3.48 -2.93 3.35
C ILE A 116 -4.64 -3.87 3.73
N ALA A 117 -4.79 -4.18 5.02
CA ALA A 117 -5.88 -5.01 5.50
C ALA A 117 -7.26 -4.41 5.19
N ARG A 118 -7.44 -3.11 5.44
CA ARG A 118 -8.69 -2.38 5.14
C ARG A 118 -8.99 -2.29 3.65
N VAL A 119 -7.97 -2.07 2.81
CA VAL A 119 -8.13 -2.06 1.35
C VAL A 119 -8.59 -3.42 0.85
N ARG A 120 -7.99 -4.50 1.34
CA ARG A 120 -8.40 -5.88 1.00
C ARG A 120 -9.80 -6.23 1.49
N ALA A 121 -10.22 -5.68 2.62
CA ALA A 121 -11.58 -5.82 3.14
C ALA A 121 -12.61 -4.93 2.40
N GLY A 122 -12.18 -4.05 1.48
CA GLY A 122 -13.05 -3.09 0.81
C GLY A 122 -13.51 -1.93 1.70
N GLU A 123 -12.88 -1.74 2.86
CA GLU A 123 -13.20 -0.72 3.87
C GLU A 123 -12.46 0.61 3.64
N ALA A 124 -11.49 0.61 2.72
CA ALA A 124 -10.74 1.80 2.32
C ALA A 124 -10.34 1.70 0.83
N PRO A 125 -10.31 2.82 0.10
CA PRO A 125 -9.68 2.85 -1.22
C PRO A 125 -8.15 2.75 -1.10
N ILE A 126 -7.48 2.35 -2.18
CA ILE A 126 -6.03 2.46 -2.30
C ILE A 126 -5.66 3.96 -2.26
N PRO A 127 -4.79 4.41 -1.33
CA PRO A 127 -4.38 5.81 -1.26
C PRO A 127 -3.45 6.17 -2.42
N THR A 128 -3.41 7.45 -2.76
CA THR A 128 -2.29 8.03 -3.52
C THR A 128 -1.04 8.13 -2.64
N GLU A 129 0.12 8.34 -3.25
CA GLU A 129 1.39 8.59 -2.53
C GLU A 129 1.26 9.78 -1.57
N ALA A 130 0.67 10.89 -2.02
CA ALA A 130 0.51 12.09 -1.20
C ALA A 130 -0.41 11.86 0.00
N GLU A 131 -1.52 11.14 -0.20
CA GLU A 131 -2.43 10.77 0.89
C GLU A 131 -1.76 9.83 1.89
N LEU A 132 -1.03 8.82 1.40
CA LEU A 132 -0.30 7.89 2.28
C LEU A 132 0.71 8.62 3.15
N LEU A 133 1.52 9.51 2.57
CA LEU A 133 2.49 10.30 3.33
C LEU A 133 1.83 11.25 4.34
N ALA A 134 0.65 11.80 4.02
CA ALA A 134 -0.11 12.63 4.95
C ALA A 134 -0.73 11.83 6.11
N MET A 135 -0.95 10.53 5.94
CA MET A 135 -1.45 9.64 6.99
C MET A 135 -0.35 9.20 7.97
N LEU A 136 0.91 9.19 7.56
CA LEU A 136 2.02 8.73 8.41
C LEU A 136 2.14 9.60 9.68
N PRO A 137 2.41 8.99 10.84
CA PRO A 137 2.68 9.75 12.04
C PRO A 137 3.92 10.62 11.85
N PRO A 138 3.99 11.83 12.43
CA PRO A 138 5.19 12.64 12.36
C PRO A 138 6.31 12.05 13.25
N MET A 139 7.56 12.19 12.81
CA MET A 139 8.73 11.82 13.63
C MET A 139 8.86 12.74 14.84
N GLN A 140 8.87 12.16 16.03
CA GLN A 140 9.10 12.88 17.28
C GLN A 140 10.55 12.70 17.72
N TRP A 141 11.36 13.73 17.53
CA TRP A 141 12.74 13.71 18.00
C TRP A 141 12.83 13.99 19.49
N PRO A 142 13.77 13.36 20.22
CA PRO A 142 14.02 13.71 21.61
C PRO A 142 14.52 15.16 21.71
N THR A 143 13.98 15.92 22.66
CA THR A 143 14.59 17.17 23.14
C THR A 143 15.83 16.80 23.93
N ILE A 144 16.99 17.03 23.35
CA ILE A 144 18.27 16.85 24.05
C ILE A 144 18.71 18.25 24.45
N GLU A 145 18.76 18.52 25.75
CA GLU A 145 19.39 19.73 26.26
C GLU A 145 20.87 19.69 25.82
N THR A 146 21.27 20.68 25.02
CA THR A 146 22.68 20.93 24.72
C THR A 146 23.32 21.49 25.98
N ASP A 147 24.20 20.71 26.61
CA ASP A 147 25.24 21.24 27.50
C ASP A 147 26.22 22.14 26.73
#